data_AF-A0A1M5ZV12-F1
#
_entry.id   AF-A0A1M5ZV12-F1
#
_cell.length_a   1.000
_cell.length_b   1.000
_cell.length_c   1.000
_cell.angle_alpha   90.00
_cell.angle_beta   90.00
_cell.angle_gamma   90.00
#
_symmetry.space_group_name_H-M   'P 1'
#
loop_
_entity.id
_entity.type
_entity.pdbx_description
1 polymer ?
#
loop_
_entity_poly.entity_id
_entity_poly.type
_entity_poly.pdbx_seq_one_letter_code
_entity_poly.pdbx_strand_id
1 'polypeptide(L)'
;MKPGVYMMIDSLGNIIYVGKAKNLKNRVSQYFNHQKDRTPKVVEMIHRIHTLKYIVTDTELDAFIEECRLIKEIKPRYNKQMKTDKKYCYIKIMAERYPKVTK
;
A
#
# COMPACT_ATOMS: atom_id res chain seq x y z
N MET A 1 5.68 -16.02 -4.76
CA MET A 1 5.06 -14.96 -3.94
C MET A 1 5.21 -13.65 -4.71
N LYS A 2 4.13 -12.88 -4.89
CA LYS A 2 4.12 -11.71 -5.79
C LYS A 2 4.14 -10.39 -5.00
N PRO A 3 4.84 -9.34 -5.51
CA PRO A 3 4.73 -8.01 -4.95
C PRO A 3 3.35 -7.43 -5.21
N GLY A 4 2.97 -6.44 -4.41
CA GLY A 4 1.71 -5.75 -4.61
C GLY A 4 1.34 -4.82 -3.46
N VAL A 5 0.14 -4.27 -3.57
CA VAL A 5 -0.45 -3.34 -2.59
C VAL A 5 -1.64 -4.02 -1.94
N TYR A 6 -1.79 -3.88 -0.63
CA TYR A 6 -2.97 -4.31 0.12
C TYR A 6 -3.70 -3.11 0.73
N MET A 7 -5.00 -3.27 0.86
CA MET A 7 -5.95 -2.28 1.37
C MET A 7 -6.76 -2.92 2.48
N MET A 8 -6.82 -2.25 3.62
CA MET A 8 -7.65 -2.63 4.76
C MET A 8 -8.90 -1.76 4.76
N ILE A 9 -10.05 -2.41 4.83
CA ILE A 9 -11.36 -1.79 4.66
C ILE A 9 -12.18 -2.00 5.93
N ASP A 10 -12.85 -0.96 6.41
CA ASP A 10 -13.75 -1.05 7.56
C ASP A 10 -15.14 -1.60 7.19
N SER A 11 -15.99 -1.80 8.19
CA SER A 11 -17.36 -2.33 7.99
C SER A 11 -18.26 -1.39 7.18
N LEU A 12 -17.89 -0.13 7.04
CA LEU A 12 -18.60 0.88 6.25
C LEU A 12 -18.09 0.93 4.80
N GLY A 13 -17.09 0.11 4.45
CA GLY A 13 -16.51 0.07 3.11
C GLY A 13 -15.40 1.10 2.88
N ASN A 14 -14.95 1.84 3.90
CA ASN A 14 -13.89 2.82 3.75
C ASN A 14 -12.51 2.14 3.77
N ILE A 15 -11.62 2.55 2.87
CA ILE A 15 -10.21 2.15 2.93
C ILE A 15 -9.53 2.94 4.06
N ILE A 16 -9.22 2.24 5.15
CA ILE A 16 -8.66 2.84 6.36
C ILE A 16 -7.13 2.77 6.41
N TYR A 17 -6.53 1.86 5.63
CA TYR A 17 -5.08 1.72 5.49
C TYR A 17 -4.69 1.13 4.13
N VAL A 18 -3.59 1.60 3.56
CA VAL A 18 -2.95 1.09 2.34
C VAL A 18 -1.48 0.79 2.65
N GLY A 19 -0.96 -0.34 2.17
CA GLY A 19 0.46 -0.64 2.27
C GLY A 19 0.95 -1.54 1.14
N LYS A 20 2.24 -1.48 0.81
CA LYS A 20 2.88 -2.40 -0.14
C LYS A 20 3.57 -3.57 0.55
N ALA A 21 3.75 -4.66 -0.19
CA ALA A 21 4.51 -5.83 0.24
C ALA A 21 5.26 -6.45 -0.94
N LYS A 22 6.48 -6.94 -0.69
CA LYS A 22 7.15 -7.90 -1.60
C LYS A 22 6.40 -9.24 -1.66
N ASN A 23 5.69 -9.54 -0.58
CA ASN A 23 4.94 -10.75 -0.38
C ASN A 23 3.67 -10.46 0.43
N LEU A 24 2.56 -10.34 -0.28
CA LEU A 24 1.26 -10.01 0.30
C LEU A 24 0.84 -11.01 1.39
N LYS A 25 0.99 -12.32 1.16
CA LYS A 25 0.57 -13.35 2.11
C LYS A 25 1.29 -13.20 3.45
N ASN A 26 2.62 -13.14 3.43
CA ASN A 26 3.40 -13.02 4.66
C ASN A 26 3.11 -11.69 5.38
N ARG A 27 2.96 -10.61 4.61
CA ARG A 27 2.71 -9.28 5.19
C ARG A 27 1.36 -9.22 5.87
N VAL A 28 0.31 -9.74 5.25
CA VAL A 28 -1.04 -9.77 5.82
C VAL A 28 -1.06 -10.67 7.07
N SER A 29 -0.45 -11.85 7.03
CA SER A 29 -0.39 -12.76 8.17
C SER A 29 0.30 -12.16 9.41
N GLN A 30 1.27 -11.26 9.24
CA GLN A 30 1.91 -10.56 10.37
C GLN A 30 0.92 -9.74 11.21
N TYR A 31 -0.16 -9.22 10.60
CA TYR A 31 -1.22 -8.48 11.31
C TYR A 31 -2.16 -9.38 12.11
N PHE A 32 -2.14 -10.69 11.92
CA PHE A 32 -3.01 -11.61 12.67
C PHE A 32 -2.23 -12.48 13.65
N ASN A 33 -0.94 -12.76 13.39
CA ASN A 33 -0.17 -13.72 14.18
C ASN A 33 0.70 -13.12 15.30
N HIS A 34 1.12 -11.84 15.23
CA HIS A 34 2.10 -11.26 16.17
C HIS A 34 1.54 -10.13 17.02
N GLN A 35 0.95 -10.45 18.17
CA GLN A 35 0.27 -9.45 19.02
C GLN A 35 1.18 -8.68 19.99
N LYS A 36 2.32 -9.26 20.40
CA LYS A 36 3.08 -8.80 21.58
C LYS A 36 3.77 -7.43 21.45
N ASP A 37 4.03 -6.91 20.24
CA ASP A 37 4.83 -5.69 20.02
C ASP A 37 4.10 -4.59 19.23
N ARG A 38 2.76 -4.56 19.24
CA ARG A 38 1.99 -3.59 18.45
C ARG A 38 1.70 -2.30 19.20
N THR A 39 1.93 -1.18 18.55
CA THR A 39 1.45 0.12 19.07
C THR A 39 -0.09 0.13 19.17
N PRO A 40 -0.69 0.84 20.15
CA PRO A 40 -2.14 0.89 20.32
C PRO A 40 -2.91 1.31 19.06
N LYS A 41 -2.35 2.22 18.26
CA LYS A 41 -2.93 2.66 16.98
C LYS A 41 -3.06 1.51 15.96
N VAL A 42 -2.07 0.61 15.91
CA VAL A 42 -2.11 -0.56 15.02
C VAL A 42 -3.13 -1.56 15.51
N VAL A 43 -3.24 -1.75 16.83
CA VAL A 43 -4.26 -2.62 17.43
C VAL A 43 -5.66 -2.10 17.12
N GLU A 44 -5.92 -0.80 17.31
CA GLU A 44 -7.20 -0.17 16.97
C GLU A 44 -7.54 -0.33 15.48
N MET A 45 -6.56 -0.08 14.60
CA MET A 45 -6.74 -0.25 13.15
C MET A 45 -7.19 -1.68 12.82
N ILE A 46 -6.53 -2.69 13.41
CA ILE A 46 -6.82 -4.10 13.15
C ILE A 46 -8.24 -4.47 13.59
N HIS A 47 -8.69 -3.98 14.74
CA HIS A 47 -10.07 -4.21 15.20
C HIS A 47 -11.13 -3.57 14.29
N ARG A 48 -10.77 -2.55 13.51
CA ARG A 48 -11.69 -1.92 12.55
C ARG A 48 -11.69 -2.61 11.19
N ILE A 49 -10.78 -3.54 10.91
CA ILE A 49 -10.73 -4.23 9.62
C ILE A 49 -11.91 -5.18 9.52
N HIS A 50 -12.74 -4.96 8.51
CA HIS A 50 -13.80 -5.87 8.10
C HIS A 50 -13.40 -6.67 6.86
N THR A 51 -12.66 -6.07 5.93
CA THR A 51 -12.30 -6.70 4.66
C THR A 51 -10.90 -6.30 4.24
N LEU A 52 -10.20 -7.21 3.57
CA LEU A 52 -8.88 -6.97 3.00
C LEU A 52 -8.91 -7.19 1.49
N LYS A 53 -8.41 -6.22 0.74
CA LYS A 53 -8.23 -6.31 -0.72
C LYS A 53 -6.75 -6.18 -1.07
N TYR A 54 -6.36 -6.67 -2.23
CA TYR A 54 -5.00 -6.50 -2.73
C TYR A 54 -4.96 -6.39 -4.25
N ILE A 55 -3.93 -5.70 -4.74
CA ILE A 55 -3.58 -5.58 -6.15
C ILE A 55 -2.19 -6.19 -6.29
N VAL A 56 -2.07 -7.17 -7.17
CA VAL A 56 -0.79 -7.81 -7.51
C VAL A 56 -0.11 -6.95 -8.57
N THR A 57 1.20 -6.74 -8.43
CA THR A 57 2.01 -6.02 -9.41
C THR A 57 3.15 -6.90 -9.93
N ASP A 58 3.73 -6.51 -11.05
CA ASP A 58 4.83 -7.24 -11.68
C ASP A 58 6.17 -6.94 -11.01
N THR A 59 6.37 -5.68 -10.58
CA THR A 59 7.59 -5.27 -9.88
C THR A 59 7.30 -4.63 -8.52
N GLU A 60 8.34 -4.53 -7.67
CA GLU A 60 8.28 -3.78 -6.42
C GLU A 60 8.12 -2.27 -6.64
N LEU A 61 8.63 -1.76 -7.77
CA LEU A 61 8.49 -0.35 -8.16
C LEU A 61 7.03 -0.04 -8.49
N ASP A 62 6.35 -0.91 -9.22
CA ASP A 62 4.92 -0.76 -9.53
C ASP A 62 4.08 -0.78 -8.24
N ALA A 63 4.38 -1.69 -7.31
CA ALA A 63 3.72 -1.73 -6.00
C ALA A 63 3.92 -0.42 -5.22
N PHE A 64 5.10 0.17 -5.33
CA PHE A 64 5.39 1.45 -4.69
C PHE A 64 4.62 2.60 -5.34
N ILE A 65 4.59 2.68 -6.67
CA ILE A 65 3.86 3.72 -7.42
C ILE A 65 2.36 3.64 -7.10
N GLU A 66 1.78 2.44 -7.13
CA GLU A 66 0.36 2.22 -6.84
C GLU A 66 0.01 2.51 -5.38
N GLU A 67 0.87 2.14 -4.41
CA GLU A 67 0.70 2.53 -3.01
C GLU A 67 0.67 4.06 -2.86
N CYS A 68 1.64 4.74 -3.49
CA CYS A 68 1.75 6.19 -3.45
C CYS A 68 0.51 6.87 -4.03
N ARG A 69 0.01 6.36 -5.16
CA ARG A 69 -1.20 6.85 -5.83
C ARG A 69 -2.43 6.69 -4.92
N LEU A 70 -2.67 5.48 -4.41
CA LEU A 70 -3.82 5.18 -3.56
C LEU A 70 -3.80 5.98 -2.25
N ILE A 71 -2.65 6.14 -1.60
CA ILE A 71 -2.56 6.96 -0.37
C ILE A 71 -2.88 8.43 -0.66
N LYS A 72 -2.45 8.97 -1.81
CA LYS A 72 -2.73 10.37 -2.19
C LYS A 72 -4.20 10.60 -2.54
N GLU A 73 -4.79 9.70 -3.31
CA GLU A 73 -6.20 9.78 -3.74
C GLU A 73 -7.15 9.59 -2.54
N ILE A 74 -6.91 8.58 -1.70
CA ILE A 74 -7.84 8.16 -0.63
C ILE A 74 -7.55 8.89 0.70
N LYS A 75 -6.28 9.23 0.98
CA LYS A 75 -5.79 9.77 2.26
C LYS A 75 -6.25 8.95 3.48
N PRO A 76 -5.96 7.64 3.55
CA PRO A 76 -6.51 6.76 4.59
C PRO A 76 -6.17 7.23 6.01
N ARG A 77 -7.10 7.02 6.94
CA ARG A 77 -6.99 7.46 8.34
C ARG A 77 -5.70 7.00 9.01
N TYR A 78 -5.32 5.73 8.85
CA TYR A 78 -4.21 5.13 9.59
C TYR A 78 -2.84 5.26 8.91
N ASN A 79 -2.76 5.64 7.63
CA ASN A 79 -1.48 5.93 6.98
C ASN A 79 -0.81 7.15 7.64
N LYS A 80 0.43 6.97 8.11
CA LYS A 80 1.24 8.03 8.75
C LYS A 80 2.03 8.85 7.73
N GLN A 81 2.66 8.19 6.76
CA GLN A 81 3.46 8.83 5.71
C GLN A 81 2.62 9.09 4.45
N MET A 82 3.09 10.01 3.61
CA MET A 82 2.49 10.42 2.33
C MET A 82 1.19 11.22 2.39
N LYS A 83 0.82 11.76 3.55
CA LYS A 83 -0.24 12.79 3.65
C LYS A 83 0.21 14.18 3.20
N THR A 84 1.51 14.37 2.98
CA THR A 84 2.15 15.65 2.63
C THR A 84 2.70 15.60 1.21
N ASP A 85 2.59 16.71 0.47
CA ASP A 85 2.92 16.92 -0.96
C ASP A 85 4.40 16.75 -1.37
N LYS A 86 5.14 15.82 -0.78
CA LYS A 86 6.43 15.41 -1.34
C LYS A 86 6.15 14.62 -2.63
N LYS A 87 6.26 15.32 -3.77
CA LYS A 87 6.15 14.73 -5.11
C LYS A 87 7.27 13.72 -5.31
N TYR A 88 6.95 12.43 -5.19
CA TYR A 88 7.80 11.37 -5.72
C TYR A 88 7.91 11.56 -7.23
N CYS A 89 9.12 11.88 -7.71
CA CYS A 89 9.43 11.99 -9.12
C CYS A 89 9.92 10.62 -9.59
N TYR A 90 9.29 10.06 -10.62
CA TYR A 90 9.77 8.86 -11.28
C TYR A 90 9.81 9.14 -12.79
N ILE A 91 10.73 8.47 -13.48
CA ILE A 91 10.85 8.54 -14.93
C ILE A 91 10.58 7.15 -15.46
N LYS A 92 9.58 7.01 -16.32
CA LYS A 92 9.33 5.78 -17.05
C LYS A 92 10.13 5.81 -18.34
N ILE A 93 11.04 4.84 -18.51
CA ILE A 93 11.77 4.61 -19.75
C ILE A 93 11.24 3.32 -20.36
N MET A 94 10.59 3.41 -21.52
CA MET A 94 10.12 2.23 -22.24
C MET A 94 11.27 1.59 -23.03
N ALA A 95 11.29 0.27 -23.12
CA ALA A 95 12.28 -0.47 -23.90
C ALA A 95 11.95 -0.40 -25.41
N GLU A 96 12.01 0.79 -25.99
CA GLU A 96 11.83 1.06 -27.41
C GLU A 96 13.13 1.64 -28.00
N ARG A 97 13.33 1.52 -29.32
CA ARG A 97 14.60 1.88 -30.00
C ARG A 97 15.02 3.34 -29.77
N TYR A 98 14.06 4.22 -29.50
CA TYR A 98 14.25 5.60 -29.09
C TYR A 98 13.35 5.90 -27.88
N PRO A 99 13.82 5.64 -26.65
CA PRO A 99 12.99 5.76 -25.46
C PRO A 99 12.55 7.20 -25.22
N LYS A 100 11.24 7.42 -25.11
CA LYS A 100 10.70 8.72 -24.69
C LYS A 100 10.69 8.81 -23.17
N VAL A 101 11.35 9.84 -22.64
CA VAL A 101 11.29 10.20 -21.22
C VAL A 101 9.95 10.88 -20.95
N THR A 102 9.11 10.24 -20.16
CA THR A 102 7.82 10.82 -19.71
C THR A 102 7.85 11.00 -18.20
N LYS A 103 7.34 12.14 -17.72
CA LYS A 103 7.29 12.54 -16.31
C LYS A 103 5.96 12.17 -15.66
#